data_AF-F4L228-F1
#
_entry.id   AF-F4L228-F1
#
_cell.length_a   1.000
_cell.length_b   1.000
_cell.length_c   1.000
_cell.angle_alpha   90.00
_cell.angle_beta   90.00
_cell.angle_gamma   90.00
#
_symmetry.space_group_name_H-M   'P 1'
#
loop_
_entity.id
_entity.type
_entity.pdbx_description
1 polymer ?
#
loop_
_entity_poly.entity_id
_entity_poly.type
_entity_poly.pdbx_seq_one_letter_code
_entity_poly.pdbx_strand_id
1 'polypeptide(L)'
;MKLFIDNQYSPRFIKLITSLHDMQFGKCYEIVTGQWSEEYKPANTVVFLWDTSKKGISPQIKRHYADGYKVFAYKKPYGERLDIFKVSLVMLSQWKKILKTVEKEEGPFLFIVNDSKRALRRVD
;
A
#
# COMPACT_ATOMS: atom_id res chain seq x y z
N MET A 1 8.32 -10.63 -6.81
CA MET A 1 7.82 -9.23 -6.84
C MET A 1 7.92 -8.66 -5.44
N LYS A 2 8.33 -7.39 -5.30
CA LYS A 2 8.52 -6.73 -4.00
C LYS A 2 7.25 -5.97 -3.59
N LEU A 3 6.82 -6.14 -2.35
CA LEU A 3 5.79 -5.34 -1.70
C LEU A 3 6.51 -4.40 -0.72
N PHE A 4 6.76 -3.16 -1.16
CA PHE A 4 7.41 -2.16 -0.33
C PHE A 4 6.38 -1.50 0.59
N ILE A 5 6.56 -1.66 1.90
CA ILE A 5 5.74 -1.01 2.93
C ILE A 5 6.57 0.08 3.59
N ASP A 6 6.10 1.32 3.49
CA ASP A 6 6.80 2.48 4.04
C ASP A 6 6.98 2.39 5.56
N ASN A 7 8.09 2.92 6.08
CA ASN A 7 8.43 2.95 7.50
C ASN A 7 7.43 3.72 8.37
N GLN A 8 6.52 4.49 7.77
CA GLN A 8 5.43 5.12 8.47
C GLN A 8 4.52 4.08 9.16
N TYR A 9 4.36 2.88 8.59
CA TYR A 9 3.58 1.83 9.20
C TYR A 9 4.22 1.27 10.49
N SER A 10 3.40 0.93 11.49
CA SER A 10 3.96 0.39 12.75
C SER A 10 4.68 -0.95 12.56
N PRO A 11 5.74 -1.24 13.33
CA PRO A 11 6.41 -2.55 13.28
C PRO A 11 5.47 -3.74 13.55
N ARG A 12 4.45 -3.54 14.39
CA ARG A 12 3.42 -4.57 14.67
C ARG A 12 2.58 -4.88 13.44
N PHE A 13 2.22 -3.86 12.65
CA PHE A 13 1.50 -4.05 11.38
C PHE A 13 2.34 -4.83 10.39
N ILE A 14 3.60 -4.41 10.19
CA ILE A 14 4.53 -5.06 9.26
C ILE A 14 4.62 -6.54 9.61
N LYS A 15 4.92 -6.86 10.88
CA LYS A 15 5.01 -8.24 11.36
C LYS A 15 3.73 -9.04 11.06
N LEU A 16 2.56 -8.45 11.29
CA LEU A 16 1.28 -9.13 11.11
C LEU A 16 0.95 -9.35 9.62
N ILE A 17 1.23 -8.38 8.75
CA ILE A 17 1.11 -8.54 7.28
C ILE A 17 2.07 -9.60 6.79
N THR A 18 3.32 -9.61 7.24
CA THR A 18 4.30 -10.65 6.88
C THR A 18 3.81 -12.02 7.30
N SER A 19 3.37 -12.20 8.54
CA SER A 19 2.82 -13.48 9.01
C SER A 19 1.60 -13.94 8.21
N LEU A 20 0.68 -13.03 7.89
CA LEU A 20 -0.50 -13.37 7.08
C LEU A 20 -0.16 -13.68 5.64
N HIS A 21 0.82 -12.98 5.08
CA HIS A 21 1.35 -13.25 3.75
C HIS A 21 1.93 -14.66 3.68
N ASP A 22 2.81 -15.00 4.63
CA ASP A 22 3.45 -16.31 4.72
C ASP A 22 2.43 -17.45 4.88
N MET A 23 1.35 -17.20 5.64
CA MET A 23 0.29 -18.19 5.86
C MET A 23 -0.63 -18.41 4.65
N GLN A 24 -0.99 -17.34 3.91
CA GLN A 24 -2.06 -17.43 2.90
C GLN A 24 -1.58 -17.55 1.45
N PHE A 25 -0.38 -17.05 1.12
CA PHE A 25 0.00 -16.84 -0.29
C PHE A 25 1.36 -17.42 -0.68
N GLY A 26 2.10 -18.04 0.25
CA GLY A 26 3.43 -18.59 -0.01
C GLY A 26 4.49 -17.53 -0.39
N LYS A 27 5.69 -17.96 -0.76
CA LYS A 27 6.86 -17.08 -1.03
C LYS A 27 6.80 -16.29 -2.35
N CYS A 28 5.61 -16.02 -2.91
CA CYS A 28 5.48 -15.36 -4.22
C CYS A 28 5.88 -13.87 -4.19
N TYR A 29 5.83 -13.25 -3.01
CA TYR A 29 6.17 -11.85 -2.82
C TYR A 29 7.20 -11.68 -1.69
N GLU A 30 8.11 -10.74 -1.90
CA GLU A 30 9.06 -10.32 -0.88
C GLU A 30 8.53 -9.03 -0.24
N ILE A 31 8.24 -9.05 1.06
CA ILE A 31 7.87 -7.84 1.79
C ILE A 31 9.15 -7.12 2.18
N VAL A 32 9.27 -5.87 1.73
CA VAL A 32 10.43 -5.02 2.00
C VAL A 32 9.97 -3.80 2.78
N THR A 33 10.71 -3.45 3.82
CA THR A 33 10.47 -2.25 4.64
C THR A 33 11.78 -1.52 4.83
N GLY A 34 11.76 -0.19 4.81
CA GLY A 34 12.97 0.58 5.02
C GLY A 34 12.94 1.93 4.34
N GLN A 35 14.12 2.51 4.18
CA GLN A 35 14.27 3.67 3.32
C GLN A 35 14.13 3.25 1.86
N TRP A 36 13.52 4.12 1.08
CA TRP A 36 13.43 3.96 -0.36
C TRP A 36 14.82 3.85 -0.99
N SER A 37 15.01 2.89 -1.89
CA SER A 37 16.25 2.67 -2.63
C SER A 37 15.97 2.54 -4.12
N GLU A 38 16.88 3.03 -4.97
CA GLU A 38 16.77 2.92 -6.43
C GLU A 38 16.77 1.46 -6.93
N GLU A 39 17.16 0.51 -6.08
CA GLU A 39 17.09 -0.92 -6.39
C GLU A 39 15.65 -1.44 -6.56
N TYR A 40 14.65 -0.69 -6.08
CA TYR A 40 13.24 -1.02 -6.21
C TYR A 40 12.70 -0.57 -7.56
N LYS A 41 12.99 -1.34 -8.62
CA LYS A 41 12.49 -1.01 -9.97
C LYS A 41 10.95 -1.00 -10.03
N PRO A 42 10.31 -0.05 -10.74
CA PRO A 42 8.85 0.07 -10.80
C PRO A 42 8.13 -1.18 -11.30
N ALA A 43 8.68 -1.82 -12.33
CA ALA A 43 8.09 -3.02 -12.95
C ALA A 43 7.88 -4.17 -11.95
N ASN A 44 8.69 -4.24 -10.88
CA ASN A 44 8.70 -5.35 -9.94
C ASN A 44 8.32 -4.95 -8.51
N THR A 45 7.83 -3.72 -8.31
CA THR A 45 7.60 -3.18 -6.96
C THR A 45 6.19 -2.57 -6.85
N VAL A 46 5.46 -3.06 -5.85
CA VAL A 46 4.20 -2.46 -5.39
C VAL A 46 4.50 -1.64 -4.15
N VAL A 47 4.04 -0.39 -4.12
CA VAL A 47 4.34 0.56 -3.04
C VAL A 47 3.09 0.82 -2.21
N PHE A 48 3.21 0.66 -0.90
CA PHE A 48 2.17 0.96 0.07
C PHE A 48 2.50 2.26 0.81
N LEU A 49 1.68 3.29 0.61
CA LEU A 49 1.93 4.64 1.11
C LEU A 49 0.77 5.15 1.97
N TRP A 50 1.07 6.09 2.85
CA TRP A 50 0.06 6.87 3.55
C TRP A 50 -0.16 8.22 2.89
N ASP A 51 -1.43 8.60 2.79
CA ASP A 51 -1.83 9.92 2.35
C ASP A 51 -2.40 10.72 3.52
N THR A 52 -1.61 11.69 3.97
CA THR A 52 -1.97 12.64 5.03
C THR A 52 -2.52 13.96 4.48
N SER A 53 -2.60 14.12 3.15
CA SER A 53 -3.05 15.38 2.55
C SER A 53 -4.54 15.64 2.82
N LYS A 54 -4.90 16.90 3.10
CA LYS A 54 -6.30 17.29 3.38
C LYS A 54 -7.21 17.21 2.15
N LYS A 55 -6.66 17.53 0.97
CA LYS A 55 -7.37 17.54 -0.32
C LYS A 55 -6.51 16.84 -1.37
N GLY A 56 -7.16 16.14 -2.29
CA GLY A 56 -6.47 15.43 -3.36
C GLY A 56 -5.56 14.33 -2.84
N ILE A 57 -4.45 14.12 -3.53
CA ILE A 57 -3.44 13.09 -3.23
C ILE A 57 -2.11 13.78 -2.94
N SER A 58 -1.34 13.25 -1.99
CA SER A 58 -0.04 13.83 -1.64
C SER A 58 0.91 13.86 -2.86
N PRO A 59 1.76 14.89 -2.98
CA PRO A 59 2.76 14.96 -4.06
C PRO A 59 3.69 13.75 -4.12
N GLN A 60 4.02 13.16 -2.97
CA GLN A 60 4.84 11.95 -2.89
C GLN A 60 4.18 10.77 -3.61
N ILE A 61 2.90 10.51 -3.33
CA ILE A 61 2.15 9.42 -3.97
C ILE A 61 2.05 9.66 -5.49
N LYS A 62 1.79 10.91 -5.91
CA LYS A 62 1.76 11.27 -7.33
C LYS A 62 3.10 11.01 -8.01
N ARG A 63 4.21 11.32 -7.34
CA ARG A 63 5.56 11.08 -7.88
C ARG A 63 5.80 9.59 -8.11
N HIS A 64 5.56 8.74 -7.11
CA HIS A 64 5.69 7.29 -7.30
C HIS A 64 4.78 6.77 -8.42
N TYR A 65 3.55 7.28 -8.53
CA TYR A 65 2.70 6.87 -9.65
C TYR A 65 3.28 7.31 -11.01
N ALA A 66 3.76 8.56 -11.12
CA ALA A 66 4.39 9.08 -12.33
C ALA A 66 5.70 8.34 -12.71
N ASP A 67 6.43 7.85 -11.73
CA ASP A 67 7.65 7.04 -11.92
C ASP A 67 7.33 5.60 -12.37
N GLY A 68 6.05 5.25 -12.54
CA GLY A 68 5.60 3.97 -13.08
C GLY A 68 5.34 2.89 -12.04
N TYR A 69 5.22 3.23 -10.75
CA TYR A 69 4.94 2.24 -9.71
C TYR A 69 3.47 1.79 -9.68
N LYS A 70 3.26 0.57 -9.20
CA LYS A 70 1.95 0.08 -8.72
C LYS A 70 1.74 0.59 -7.29
N VAL A 71 0.79 1.48 -7.05
CA VAL A 71 0.64 2.18 -5.77
C VAL A 71 -0.69 1.88 -5.10
N PHE A 72 -0.63 1.49 -3.82
CA PHE A 72 -1.77 1.47 -2.91
C PHE A 72 -1.57 2.53 -1.82
N ALA A 73 -2.43 3.53 -1.79
CA ALA A 73 -2.38 4.60 -0.81
C ALA A 73 -3.53 4.49 0.20
N TYR A 74 -3.21 4.54 1.49
CA TYR A 74 -4.22 4.69 2.53
C TYR A 74 -4.50 6.18 2.78
N LYS A 75 -5.73 6.62 2.51
CA LYS A 75 -6.21 7.98 2.77
C LYS A 75 -6.81 8.08 4.17
N LYS A 76 -6.11 8.81 5.03
CA LYS A 76 -6.59 9.09 6.38
C LYS A 76 -7.79 10.06 6.34
N PRO A 77 -8.84 9.84 7.17
CA PRO A 77 -9.89 10.84 7.38
C PRO A 77 -9.33 12.17 7.90
N TYR A 78 -9.82 13.28 7.36
CA TYR A 78 -9.40 14.60 7.79
C TYR A 78 -9.86 14.89 9.22
N GLY A 79 -8.97 15.42 10.06
CA GLY A 79 -9.28 15.81 11.44
C GLY A 79 -9.24 14.68 12.46
N GLU A 80 -9.19 13.41 12.04
CA GLU A 80 -9.02 12.28 12.97
C GLU A 80 -7.55 12.12 13.38
N ARG A 81 -7.28 11.52 14.56
CA ARG A 81 -5.94 11.00 14.86
C ARG A 81 -5.70 9.76 14.02
N LEU A 82 -4.42 9.52 13.67
CA LEU A 82 -4.10 8.32 12.93
C LEU A 82 -4.17 7.13 13.89
N ASP A 83 -5.10 6.22 13.63
CA ASP A 83 -5.16 4.94 14.32
C ASP A 83 -4.50 3.88 13.44
N ILE A 84 -3.26 3.53 13.79
CA ILE A 84 -2.47 2.57 13.04
C ILE A 84 -3.11 1.18 13.07
N PHE A 85 -3.80 0.82 14.16
CA PHE A 85 -4.49 -0.46 14.25
C PHE A 85 -5.69 -0.50 13.30
N LYS A 86 -6.45 0.60 13.21
CA LYS A 86 -7.55 0.73 12.24
C LYS A 86 -7.05 0.66 10.80
N VAL A 87 -5.98 1.40 10.46
CA VAL A 87 -5.33 1.32 9.14
C VAL A 87 -4.92 -0.10 8.82
N SER A 88 -4.31 -0.77 9.79
CA SER A 88 -3.87 -2.16 9.67
C SER A 88 -5.04 -3.07 9.31
N LEU A 89 -6.11 -3.04 10.10
CA LEU A 89 -7.31 -3.86 9.87
C LEU A 89 -7.94 -3.60 8.50
N VAL A 90 -7.99 -2.34 8.08
CA VAL A 90 -8.52 -1.98 6.77
C VAL A 90 -7.66 -2.58 5.66
N MET A 91 -6.34 -2.39 5.69
CA MET A 91 -5.42 -2.96 4.68
C MET A 91 -5.49 -4.48 4.64
N LEU A 92 -5.58 -5.12 5.82
CA LEU A 92 -5.73 -6.56 5.97
C LEU A 92 -7.03 -7.09 5.36
N SER A 93 -8.14 -6.41 5.62
CA SER A 93 -9.44 -6.79 5.04
C SER A 93 -9.42 -6.74 3.50
N GLN A 94 -8.57 -5.87 2.93
CA GLN A 94 -8.42 -5.70 1.49
C GLN A 94 -7.30 -6.55 0.89
N TRP A 95 -6.50 -7.24 1.72
CA TRP A 95 -5.23 -7.84 1.29
C TRP A 95 -5.39 -8.83 0.13
N LYS A 96 -6.37 -9.73 0.21
CA LYS A 96 -6.68 -10.67 -0.87
C LYS A 96 -7.07 -9.95 -2.17
N LYS A 97 -7.80 -8.82 -2.08
CA LYS A 97 -8.19 -8.03 -3.25
C LYS A 97 -7.01 -7.25 -3.83
N ILE A 98 -6.14 -6.73 -2.97
CA ILE A 98 -4.87 -6.08 -3.34
C ILE A 98 -4.03 -7.03 -4.17
N LEU A 99 -3.75 -8.24 -3.67
CA LEU A 99 -2.91 -9.22 -4.38
C LEU A 99 -3.50 -9.62 -5.73
N LYS A 100 -4.81 -9.92 -5.80
CA LYS A 100 -5.50 -10.19 -7.07
C LYS A 100 -5.40 -9.03 -8.06
N THR A 101 -5.41 -7.79 -7.58
CA THR A 101 -5.28 -6.60 -8.42
C THR A 101 -3.86 -6.48 -8.96
N VAL A 102 -2.85 -6.74 -8.12
CA VAL A 102 -1.44 -6.73 -8.52
C VAL A 102 -1.16 -7.75 -9.63
N GLU A 103 -1.78 -8.92 -9.57
CA GLU A 103 -1.64 -10.00 -10.56
C GLU A 103 -2.40 -9.72 -11.86
N LYS A 104 -3.56 -9.05 -11.77
CA LYS A 104 -4.44 -8.80 -12.93
C LYS A 104 -4.04 -7.56 -13.73
N GLU A 105 -3.60 -6.50 -13.06
CA GLU A 105 -3.31 -5.22 -13.70
C GLU A 105 -1.85 -5.20 -14.21
N GLU A 106 -1.71 -5.01 -15.52
CA GLU A 106 -0.43 -4.74 -16.15
C GLU A 106 -0.11 -3.24 -16.07
N GLY A 107 1.17 -2.93 -15.82
CA GLY A 107 1.65 -1.55 -15.75
C GLY A 107 1.32 -0.79 -14.45
N PRO A 108 1.55 0.54 -14.43
CA PRO A 108 1.36 1.39 -13.27
C PRO A 108 -0.12 1.61 -12.93
N PHE A 109 -0.45 1.67 -11.64
CA PHE A 109 -1.78 2.03 -11.17
C PHE A 109 -1.74 2.75 -9.83
N LEU A 110 -2.81 3.46 -9.50
CA LEU A 110 -3.00 4.08 -8.19
C LEU A 110 -4.37 3.72 -7.62
N PHE A 111 -4.36 3.00 -6.50
CA PHE A 111 -5.57 2.74 -5.71
C PHE A 111 -5.51 3.46 -4.38
N ILE A 112 -6.65 4.02 -3.98
CA ILE A 112 -6.84 4.60 -2.66
C ILE A 112 -7.78 3.72 -1.83
N VAL A 113 -7.41 3.50 -0.58
CA VAL A 113 -8.25 2.92 0.46
C VAL A 113 -8.56 3.99 1.51
N ASN A 114 -9.80 4.04 1.99
CA ASN A 114 -10.17 4.89 3.12
C ASN A 114 -10.99 4.12 4.16
N ASP A 115 -11.02 4.65 5.38
CA ASP A 115 -11.75 4.07 6.51
C ASP A 115 -13.25 3.88 6.23
N SER A 116 -13.87 4.89 5.62
CA SER A 116 -15.33 4.97 5.47
C SER A 116 -15.90 3.96 4.49
N LYS A 117 -15.16 3.60 3.44
CA LYS A 117 -15.69 2.75 2.37
C LYS A 117 -15.10 1.35 2.37
N ARG A 118 -14.00 1.10 3.11
CA ARG A 118 -13.26 -0.18 3.14
C ARG A 118 -13.16 -0.80 1.75
N ALA A 119 -12.92 0.03 0.74
CA ALA A 119 -12.98 -0.34 -0.66
C ALA A 119 -11.80 0.29 -1.38
N LEU A 120 -11.12 -0.53 -2.18
CA LEU A 120 -10.14 -0.09 -3.16
C LEU A 120 -10.83 0.72 -4.25
N ARG A 121 -10.49 2.01 -4.35
CA ARG A 121 -10.93 2.91 -5.43
C ARG A 121 -9.74 3.22 -6.33
N ARG A 122 -9.87 3.00 -7.64
CA ARG A 122 -8.88 3.44 -8.63
C ARG A 122 -8.92 4.96 -8.76
N VAL A 123 -7.74 5.56 -8.93
CA VAL A 123 -7.57 6.96 -9.29
C VAL A 123 -6.98 6.96 -10.69
N ASP A 124 -7.68 7.63 -11.61
CA ASP A 124 -7.23 7.92 -12.96
C ASP A 124 -6.52 9.28 -12.99
#